data_AF-A0A945CII4-F1
#
_entry.id   AF-A0A945CII4-F1
#
_cell.length_a   1.000
_cell.length_b   1.000
_cell.length_c   1.000
_cell.angle_alpha   90.00
_cell.angle_beta   90.00
_cell.angle_gamma   90.00
#
_symmetry.space_group_name_H-M   'P 1'
#
loop_
_entity.id
_entity.type
_entity.pdbx_description
1 polymer ?
#
loop_
_entity_poly.entity_id
_entity_poly.type
_entity_poly.pdbx_seq_one_letter_code
_entity_poly.pdbx_strand_id
1 'polypeptide(L)'
;AISLLFAIYLVKPSPFCILDEVDAPLDDANIGRFVRVLKEFARTTQFIMVTHNKISMAAADTLHGVTMPEEGVSQLVSVQVEDDILEEAAG
;
A
#
# COMPACT_ATOMS: atom_id res chain seq x y z
N ALA A 1 0.32 -9.79 14.69
CA ALA A 1 -0.05 -8.37 14.84
C ALA A 1 -1.15 -7.96 13.84
N ILE A 2 -0.97 -8.21 12.54
CA ILE A 2 -1.91 -7.84 11.46
C ILE A 2 -3.35 -8.32 11.70
N SER A 3 -3.55 -9.55 12.18
CA SER A 3 -4.90 -10.10 12.46
C SER A 3 -5.67 -9.31 13.53
N LEU A 4 -4.98 -8.76 14.54
CA LEU A 4 -5.60 -7.95 15.59
C LEU A 4 -5.98 -6.56 15.07
N LEU A 5 -5.14 -5.97 14.23
CA LEU A 5 -5.44 -4.70 13.55
C LEU A 5 -6.74 -4.83 12.75
N PHE A 6 -6.86 -5.88 11.93
CA PHE A 6 -8.07 -6.12 11.14
C PHE A 6 -9.31 -6.40 12.00
N ALA A 7 -9.15 -7.12 13.11
CA ALA A 7 -10.25 -7.36 14.05
C ALA A 7 -10.81 -6.06 14.65
N ILE A 8 -9.96 -5.06 14.93
CA ILE A 8 -10.39 -3.74 15.41
C ILE A 8 -11.12 -2.96 14.30
N TYR A 9 -10.61 -3.01 13.07
CA TYR A 9 -11.23 -2.33 11.91
C TYR A 9 -12.63 -2.85 11.56
N LEU A 10 -12.91 -4.14 11.79
CA LEU A 10 -14.25 -4.70 11.60
C LEU A 10 -15.29 -4.15 12.58
N VAL A 11 -14.87 -3.65 13.76
CA VAL A 11 -15.78 -3.17 14.81
C VAL A 11 -15.96 -1.66 14.74
N LYS A 12 -14.90 -0.90 14.42
CA LYS A 12 -14.97 0.56 14.31
C LYS A 12 -13.97 1.08 13.28
N PRO A 13 -14.33 1.10 11.99
CA PRO A 13 -13.42 1.54 10.95
C PRO A 13 -13.13 3.03 11.07
N SER A 14 -11.84 3.38 11.09
CA SER A 14 -11.38 4.76 10.92
C SER A 14 -11.59 5.21 9.47
N PRO A 15 -11.89 6.49 9.19
CA PRO A 15 -11.96 6.99 7.80
C PRO A 15 -10.63 6.84 7.05
N PHE A 16 -9.49 6.83 7.75
CA PHE A 16 -8.18 6.57 7.18
C PHE A 16 -7.26 5.78 8.13
N CYS A 17 -6.29 5.08 7.54
CA CYS A 17 -5.27 4.29 8.23
C CYS A 17 -3.90 4.55 7.59
N ILE A 18 -2.88 4.84 8.41
CA ILE A 18 -1.50 5.00 7.96
C ILE A 18 -0.70 3.78 8.43
N LEU A 19 0.00 3.13 7.50
CA LEU A 19 0.84 1.96 7.75
C LEU A 19 2.26 2.25 7.28
N ASP A 20 3.24 2.01 8.14
CA ASP A 20 4.65 2.25 7.84
C ASP A 20 5.43 0.94 7.89
N GLU A 21 5.92 0.51 6.73
CA GLU A 21 6.73 -0.71 6.50
C GLU A 21 6.22 -1.99 7.19
N VAL A 22 4.90 -2.11 7.37
CA VAL A 22 4.27 -3.25 8.06
C VAL A 22 4.41 -4.56 7.29
N ASP A 23 4.75 -4.48 6.01
CA ASP A 23 4.98 -5.59 5.09
C ASP A 23 6.45 -6.03 5.03
N ALA A 24 7.40 -5.26 5.61
CA ALA A 24 8.82 -5.60 5.65
C ALA A 24 9.15 -7.00 6.21
N PRO A 25 8.46 -7.55 7.25
CA PRO A 25 8.75 -8.89 7.74
C PRO A 25 8.04 -10.02 6.97
N LEU A 26 7.27 -9.72 5.92
CA LEU A 26 6.46 -10.69 5.19
C LEU A 26 7.18 -11.20 3.94
N ASP A 27 6.94 -12.47 3.59
CA ASP A 27 7.30 -13.00 2.28
C ASP A 27 6.29 -12.59 1.19
N ASP A 28 6.65 -12.75 -0.07
CA ASP A 28 5.83 -12.35 -1.23
C ASP A 28 4.41 -12.95 -1.20
N ALA A 29 4.28 -14.21 -0.77
CA ALA A 29 2.99 -14.88 -0.69
C ALA A 29 2.09 -14.25 0.38
N ASN A 30 2.67 -13.87 1.52
CA ASN A 30 1.97 -13.22 2.62
C ASN A 30 1.67 -11.75 2.32
N ILE A 31 2.52 -11.06 1.55
CA ILE A 31 2.25 -9.71 1.05
C ILE A 31 1.03 -9.73 0.13
N GLY A 32 0.95 -10.69 -0.81
CA GLY A 32 -0.22 -10.83 -1.68
C GLY A 32 -1.53 -11.03 -0.89
N ARG A 33 -1.49 -11.83 0.18
CA ARG A 33 -2.65 -12.01 1.09
C ARG A 33 -2.98 -10.72 1.83
N PHE A 34 -1.96 -10.04 2.36
CA PHE A 34 -2.10 -8.80 3.11
C PHE A 34 -2.75 -7.69 2.27
N VAL A 35 -2.24 -7.47 1.05
CA VAL A 35 -2.74 -6.48 0.11
C VAL A 35 -4.18 -6.78 -0.32
N ARG A 36 -4.53 -8.05 -0.56
CA ARG A 36 -5.91 -8.45 -0.87
C ARG A 36 -6.86 -8.04 0.25
N VAL A 37 -6.49 -8.28 1.51
CA VAL A 37 -7.29 -7.89 2.67
C VAL A 37 -7.39 -6.36 2.78
N LEU A 38 -6.30 -5.62 2.54
CA LEU A 38 -6.34 -4.16 2.52
C LEU A 38 -7.32 -3.61 1.47
N LYS A 39 -7.35 -4.17 0.26
CA LYS A 39 -8.30 -3.78 -0.79
C LYS A 39 -9.77 -4.01 -0.40
N GLU A 40 -10.06 -5.05 0.39
CA GLU A 40 -11.41 -5.27 0.91
C GLU A 40 -11.83 -4.16 1.88
N PHE A 41 -10.93 -3.80 2.82
CA PHE A 41 -11.17 -2.71 3.77
C PHE A 41 -11.13 -1.32 3.13
N ALA A 42 -10.44 -1.16 1.99
CA ALA A 42 -10.30 0.11 1.27
C ALA A 42 -11.64 0.71 0.84
N ARG A 43 -12.70 -0.11 0.76
CA ARG A 43 -14.07 0.32 0.45
C ARG A 43 -14.67 1.25 1.51
N THR A 44 -14.20 1.18 2.75
CA THR A 44 -14.72 1.96 3.89
C THR A 44 -13.66 2.78 4.61
N THR A 45 -12.38 2.47 4.40
CA THR A 45 -11.24 3.14 5.06
C THR A 45 -10.19 3.46 4.01
N GLN A 46 -9.71 4.70 3.97
CA GLN A 46 -8.57 5.05 3.12
C GLN A 46 -7.27 4.51 3.72
N PHE A 47 -6.49 3.77 2.94
CA PHE A 47 -5.16 3.30 3.38
C PHE A 47 -4.06 4.14 2.74
N ILE A 48 -3.16 4.64 3.58
CA ILE A 48 -1.91 5.30 3.19
C ILE A 48 -0.80 4.41 3.69
N MET A 49 -0.01 3.85 2.77
CA MET A 49 1.05 2.90 3.10
C MET A 49 2.39 3.44 2.65
N VAL A 50 3.36 3.43 3.56
CA VAL A 50 4.78 3.68 3.27
C VAL A 50 5.44 2.31 3.17
N THR A 51 5.98 2.01 2.00
CA THR A 51 6.64 0.72 1.71
C THR A 51 7.62 0.87 0.56
N HIS A 52 8.61 0.00 0.53
CA HIS A 52 9.50 -0.21 -0.61
C HIS A 52 9.26 -1.58 -1.30
N ASN A 53 8.22 -2.32 -0.90
CA ASN A 53 7.90 -3.62 -1.47
C ASN A 53 7.14 -3.49 -2.79
N LYS A 54 7.66 -4.12 -3.86
CA LYS A 54 7.12 -4.02 -5.21
C LYS A 54 5.70 -4.57 -5.35
N ILE A 55 5.36 -5.65 -4.64
CA ILE A 55 4.03 -6.29 -4.72
C ILE A 55 2.99 -5.36 -4.08
N SER A 56 3.32 -4.79 -2.92
CA SER A 56 2.50 -3.79 -2.24
C SER A 56 2.31 -2.53 -3.08
N MET A 57 3.38 -2.02 -3.69
CA MET A 57 3.34 -0.85 -4.58
C MET A 57 2.46 -1.09 -5.81
N ALA A 58 2.59 -2.25 -6.46
CA ALA A 58 1.85 -2.60 -7.67
C ALA A 58 0.33 -2.69 -7.44
N ALA A 59 -0.10 -2.91 -6.20
CA ALA A 59 -1.51 -3.00 -5.86
C ALA A 59 -2.11 -1.68 -5.36
N ALA A 60 -1.32 -0.62 -5.20
CA ALA A 60 -1.83 0.68 -4.78
C ALA A 60 -2.64 1.34 -5.91
N ASP A 61 -3.67 2.12 -5.58
CA ASP A 61 -4.42 2.90 -6.59
C ASP A 61 -3.62 4.12 -7.09
N THR A 62 -2.74 4.65 -6.24
CA THR A 62 -1.88 5.80 -6.54
C THR A 62 -0.57 5.63 -5.79
N LEU A 63 0.53 5.88 -6.48
CA LEU A 63 1.88 5.88 -5.92
C LEU A 63 2.36 7.31 -5.74
N HIS A 64 2.79 7.62 -4.53
CA HIS A 64 3.45 8.87 -4.19
C HIS A 64 4.94 8.58 -3.92
N GLY A 65 5.79 8.86 -4.90
CA GLY A 65 7.23 8.77 -4.76
C GLY A 65 7.78 10.02 -4.05
N VAL A 66 8.60 9.81 -3.03
CA VAL A 66 9.35 10.89 -2.38
C VAL A 66 10.78 10.85 -2.90
N THR A 67 11.22 11.94 -3.51
CA THR A 67 12.56 12.12 -4.08
C THR A 67 13.30 13.24 -3.35
N MET A 68 14.63 13.28 -3.48
CA MET A 68 15.47 14.32 -2.88
C MET A 68 16.45 14.83 -3.95
N PRO A 69 16.00 15.71 -4.87
CA PRO A 69 16.86 16.24 -5.93
C PRO A 69 17.94 17.18 -5.39
N GLU A 70 17.63 17.89 -4.30
CA GLU A 70 18.55 18.73 -3.53
C GLU A 70 18.67 18.14 -2.12
N GLU A 71 19.87 18.16 -1.55
CA GLU A 71 20.13 17.57 -0.24
C GLU A 71 19.25 18.21 0.85
N GLY A 72 18.47 17.37 1.54
CA GLY A 72 17.56 17.81 2.60
C GLY A 72 16.24 18.41 2.12
N VAL A 73 15.97 18.47 0.81
CA VAL A 73 14.70 18.96 0.26
C VAL A 73 13.95 17.83 -0.42
N SER A 74 12.87 17.37 0.23
CA SER A 74 11.99 16.34 -0.34
C SER A 74 11.05 16.91 -1.40
N GLN A 75 10.92 16.21 -2.52
CA GLN A 75 9.95 16.49 -3.59
C GLN A 75 9.07 15.28 -3.86
N LEU A 76 7.76 15.53 -3.96
CA LEU A 76 6.75 14.51 -4.25
C LEU A 76 6.56 14.34 -5.77
N VAL A 77 6.51 13.10 -6.23
CA VAL A 77 6.03 12.71 -7.56
C VAL A 77 4.85 11.75 -7.40
N SER A 78 3.82 11.91 -8.23
CA SER A 78 2.58 11.12 -8.10
C SER A 78 2.25 10.45 -9.42
N VAL A 79 1.89 9.17 -9.36
CA VAL A 79 1.43 8.38 -10.51
C VAL A 79 0.17 7.63 -10.09
N GLN A 80 -0.87 7.68 -10.92
CA GLN A 80 -2.05 6.84 -10.74
C GLN A 80 -1.78 5.49 -11.40
N VAL A 81 -1.99 4.40 -10.68
CA VAL A 81 -1.71 3.05 -11.17
C VAL A 81 -2.98 2.58 -11.87
N GLU A 82 -2.95 2.48 -13.20
CA GLU A 82 -4.04 1.93 -14.00
C GLU A 82 -3.92 0.39 -14.01
N ASP A 83 -5.05 -0.31 -13.84
CA ASP A 83 -5.10 -1.79 -13.77
C ASP A 83 -4.53 -2.47 -15.04
N ASP A 84 -4.50 -1.76 -16.18
CA ASP A 84 -4.05 -2.28 -17.48
C ASP A 84 -2.52 -2.45 -17.63
N ILE A 85 -1.71 -1.88 -16.73
CA ILE A 85 -0.23 -2.00 -16.79
C ILE A 85 0.24 -3.41 -16.35
N LEU A 86 -0.63 -4.20 -15.71
CA LEU A 86 -0.30 -5.54 -15.22
C LEU A 86 -0.28 -6.61 -16.33
N GLU A 87 -0.91 -6.38 -17.49
CA GLU A 87 -0.85 -7.33 -18.62
C GLU A 87 0.42 -7.17 -19.47
N GLU A 88 1.00 -5.98 -19.59
CA GLU A 88 2.20 -5.76 -20.43
C GLU A 88 3.51 -6.19 -19.75
N ALA A 89 3.58 -6.22 -18.42
CA ALA A 89 4.79 -6.63 -17.70
C ALA A 89 4.94 -8.17 -17.54
N ALA A 90 3.92 -8.94 -17.94
CA ALA A 90 3.92 -10.41 -17.95
C ALA A 90 4.10 -11.01 -19.36
N GLY A 91 4.37 -10.18 -20.37
CA GLY A 91 4.69 -10.55 -21.76
C GLY A 91 6.18 -10.64 -22.06
#